data_AF-A0A3N6BD61-F1
#
_entry.id   AF-A0A3N6BD61-F1
#
_cell.length_a   1.000
_cell.length_b   1.000
_cell.length_c   1.000
_cell.angle_alpha   90.00
_cell.angle_beta   90.00
_cell.angle_gamma   90.00
#
_symmetry.space_group_name_H-M   'P 1'
#
loop_
_entity.id
_entity.type
_entity.pdbx_description
1 polymer ?
#
loop_
_entity_poly.entity_id
_entity_poly.type
_entity_poly.pdbx_seq_one_letter_code
_entity_poly.pdbx_strand_id
1 'polypeptide(L)' 'NRLEEVPARTPESDQMSKDLTKRGFSFVGSTICYAFMQAAGMVNDHLVGCFRYDEV' A
#
# COMPACT_ATOMS: atom_id res chain seq x y z
N ASN A 1 -4.92 -17.39 3.84
CA ASN A 1 -4.24 -16.25 3.21
C ASN A 1 -2.96 -15.98 3.98
N ARG A 2 -1.82 -16.05 3.30
CA ARG A 2 -0.47 -15.90 3.89
C ARG A 2 0.12 -14.55 3.50
N LEU A 3 1.08 -14.06 4.30
CA LEU A 3 1.67 -12.74 4.07
C LEU A 3 2.39 -12.64 2.72
N GLU A 4 3.00 -13.73 2.24
CA GLU A 4 3.66 -13.78 0.93
C GLU A 4 2.72 -13.58 -0.28
N GLU A 5 1.40 -13.68 -0.08
CA GLU A 5 0.39 -13.43 -1.11
C GLU A 5 0.07 -11.94 -1.24
N VAL A 6 0.44 -11.12 -0.25
CA VAL A 6 0.29 -9.66 -0.29
C VAL A 6 1.43 -9.06 -1.13
N PRO A 7 1.15 -8.29 -2.18
CA PRO A 7 2.18 -7.76 -3.05
C PRO A 7 3.00 -6.66 -2.33
N ALA A 8 4.21 -6.40 -2.82
CA ALA A 8 5.02 -5.28 -2.29
C ALA A 8 4.73 -3.93 -2.98
N ARG A 9 3.94 -3.96 -4.06
CA ARG A 9 3.50 -2.80 -4.87
C ARG A 9 2.32 -3.18 -5.75
N THR A 10 1.55 -2.20 -6.19
CA THR A 10 0.45 -2.36 -7.13
C THR A 10 0.54 -1.33 -8.26
N PRO A 11 -0.23 -1.49 -9.35
CA PRO A 11 -0.34 -0.45 -10.38
C PRO A 11 -0.75 0.93 -9.82
N GLU A 12 -1.58 0.95 -8.77
CA GLU A 12 -2.01 2.18 -8.10
C GLU A 12 -0.86 2.83 -7.32
N SER A 13 -0.05 2.04 -6.60
CA SER A 13 1.12 2.58 -5.89
C SER A 13 2.21 3.07 -6.85
N ASP A 14 2.32 2.45 -8.03
CA ASP A 14 3.20 2.92 -9.12
C ASP A 14 2.76 4.28 -9.64
N GLN A 15 1.46 4.46 -9.83
CA GLN A 15 0.89 5.71 -10.28
C GLN A 15 1.04 6.81 -9.22
N MET A 16 0.76 6.49 -7.96
CA MET A 16 0.97 7.41 -6.83
C MET A 16 2.43 7.86 -6.74
N SER A 17 3.38 6.92 -6.84
CA SER A 17 4.82 7.22 -6.82
C SER A 17 5.22 8.22 -7.92
N LYS A 18 4.73 8.01 -9.15
CA LYS A 18 4.97 8.92 -10.28
C LYS A 18 4.38 10.29 -10.03
N ASP A 19 3.15 10.37 -9.53
CA ASP A 19 2.47 11.65 -9.33
C ASP A 19 3.06 12.44 -8.17
N LEU A 20 3.43 11.79 -7.08
CA LEU A 20 4.13 12.42 -5.96
C LEU A 20 5.52 12.92 -6.38
N THR A 21 6.27 12.12 -7.16
CA THR A 21 7.56 12.55 -7.71
C THR A 21 7.40 13.80 -8.58
N LYS A 22 6.39 13.84 -9.47
CA LYS A 22 6.10 15.03 -10.30
C LYS A 22 5.72 16.26 -9.47
N ARG A 23 5.12 16.06 -8.29
CA ARG A 23 4.75 17.12 -7.35
C ARG A 23 5.92 17.55 -6.45
N GLY A 24 7.12 17.02 -6.66
CA GLY A 24 8.34 17.41 -5.95
C GLY A 24 8.59 16.66 -4.65
N PHE A 25 7.82 15.60 -4.35
CA PHE A 25 8.10 14.75 -3.21
C PHE A 25 9.33 13.86 -3.50
N SER A 26 10.15 13.64 -2.47
CA SER A 26 11.29 12.72 -2.51
C SER A 26 11.02 11.50 -1.63
N PHE A 27 11.74 10.40 -1.88
CA PHE A 27 11.60 9.15 -1.11
C PHE A 27 10.20 8.52 -1.19
N VAL A 28 9.54 8.67 -2.34
CA VAL A 28 8.18 8.19 -2.61
C VAL A 28 8.17 7.06 -3.63
N GLY A 29 9.07 6.08 -3.48
CA GLY A 29 9.09 4.89 -4.34
C GLY A 29 7.79 4.09 -4.24
N SER A 30 7.46 3.28 -5.25
CA SER A 30 6.18 2.55 -5.29
C SER A 30 5.92 1.65 -4.07
N THR A 31 6.95 0.95 -3.56
CA THR A 31 6.82 0.16 -2.32
C THR A 31 6.51 1.01 -1.10
N ILE A 32 7.09 2.21 -1.01
CA ILE A 32 6.79 3.18 0.07
C ILE A 32 5.34 3.67 -0.08
N CYS A 33 4.91 3.96 -1.30
CA CYS A 33 3.53 4.37 -1.56
C CYS A 33 2.54 3.26 -1.21
N TYR A 34 2.84 2.00 -1.53
CA TYR A 34 1.97 0.88 -1.19
C TYR A 34 1.88 0.67 0.33
N ALA A 35 3.03 0.71 1.02
CA ALA A 35 3.05 0.65 2.48
C ALA A 35 2.26 1.81 3.12
N PHE A 36 2.34 3.01 2.55
CA PHE A 36 1.52 4.15 2.98
C PHE A 36 0.02 3.89 2.74
N MET A 37 -0.36 3.38 1.57
CA MET A 37 -1.75 3.03 1.26
C MET A 37 -2.32 2.02 2.27
N GLN A 38 -1.54 1.00 2.64
CA GLN A 38 -1.91 0.03 3.68
C GLN A 38 -2.09 0.71 5.04
N ALA A 39 -1.12 1.54 5.46
CA ALA A 39 -1.13 2.19 6.76
C ALA A 39 -2.24 3.26 6.90
N ALA A 40 -2.56 3.96 5.81
CA ALA A 40 -3.58 5.00 5.78
C ALA A 40 -5.01 4.45 5.61
N GLY A 41 -5.18 3.14 5.45
CA GLY A 41 -6.49 2.52 5.22
C GLY A 41 -7.03 2.73 3.81
N MET A 42 -6.18 3.06 2.83
CA MET A 42 -6.59 3.12 1.42
C MET A 42 -6.79 1.72 0.84
N VAL A 43 -6.14 0.70 1.43
CA VAL A 43 -6.35 -0.71 1.14
C VAL A 43 -6.40 -1.48 2.46
N ASN A 44 -7.24 -2.51 2.52
CA ASN A 44 -7.31 -3.45 3.64
C ASN A 44 -6.59 -4.74 3.25
N ASP A 45 -5.30 -4.80 3.58
CA ASP A 45 -4.46 -6.00 3.40
C ASP A 45 -4.24 -6.78 4.69
N HIS A 46 -5.10 -6.58 5.70
CA HIS A 46 -5.11 -7.49 6.82
C HIS A 46 -5.35 -8.92 6.30
N LEU A 47 -4.61 -9.89 6.84
CA LEU A 47 -4.90 -11.29 6.52
C LEU A 47 -6.31 -11.63 7.04
N VAL A 48 -7.05 -12.49 6.33
CA VAL A 48 -8.42 -12.90 6.72
C VAL A 48 -8.48 -13.49 8.13
N GLY A 49 -7.39 -14.07 8.63
CA GLY A 49 -7.30 -14.55 10.02
C GLY A 49 -6.96 -13.49 11.06
N CYS A 50 -6.73 -12.23 10.67
CA CYS A 50 -6.49 -11.13 11.58
C CYS A 50 -7.78 -10.72 12.27
N PHE A 51 -7.76 -10.53 13.58
CA PHE A 51 -8.94 -10.11 14.36
C PHE A 51 -9.51 -8.74 13.93
N ARG A 52 -8.75 -7.96 13.17
CA ARG A 52 -9.16 -6.65 12.66
C ARG A 52 -9.66 -6.67 11.22
N TYR A 53 -9.69 -7.82 10.54
CA TYR A 53 -9.99 -7.90 9.10
C TYR A 53 -11.32 -7.20 8.73
N ASP A 54 -12.36 -7.39 9.55
CA ASP A 54 -13.69 -6.82 9.35
C ASP A 54 -13.89 -5.44 10.03
N GLU A 55 -12.85 -4.89 10.67
CA GLU A 55 -12.92 -3.63 11.43
C GLU A 55 -12.35 -2.43 10.67
N VAL A 56 -11.75 -2.64 9.49
CA VAL A 56 -11.06 -1.61 8.70
C VAL A 56 -11.54 -1.54 7.25
#